data_AF-A0A7Y4SGG9-F1
#
_entry.id   AF-A0A7Y4SGG9-F1
#
_cell.length_a   1.000
_cell.length_b   1.000
_cell.length_c   1.000
_cell.angle_alpha   90.00
_cell.angle_beta   90.00
_cell.angle_gamma   90.00
#
_symmetry.space_group_name_H-M   'P 1'
#
loop_
_entity.id
_entity.type
_entity.pdbx_description
1 polymer ?
#
loop_
_entity_poly.entity_id
_entity_poly.type
_entity_poly.pdbx_seq_one_letter_code
_entity_poly.pdbx_strand_id
1 'polypeptide(L)'
;MSDVTQEDVNQALAVLGLTLPVTPEHLDRAKRVQLYTWNPARYSNLTNNPKQYMQAYKKAEEMTKLIEASYALLSVVLVPDESETDSSNSTG
;
A
#
# COMPACT_ATOMS: atom_id res chain seq x y z
N MET A 1 14.82 4.07 14.17
CA MET A 1 13.44 3.81 13.74
C MET A 1 12.63 5.04 14.07
N SER A 2 12.03 5.69 13.08
CA SER A 2 10.96 6.65 13.34
C SER A 2 9.83 5.87 14.01
N ASP A 3 9.38 6.28 15.20
CA ASP A 3 8.21 5.67 15.81
C ASP A 3 7.02 5.86 14.86
N VAL A 4 6.48 4.76 14.36
CA VAL A 4 5.28 4.79 13.50
C VAL A 4 4.11 5.22 14.39
N THR A 5 3.53 6.37 14.07
CA THR A 5 2.42 6.91 14.86
C THR A 5 1.08 6.35 14.41
N GLN A 6 0.06 6.45 15.25
CA GLN A 6 -1.32 6.11 14.86
C GLN A 6 -1.81 6.97 13.70
N GLU A 7 -1.31 8.21 13.57
CA GLU A 7 -1.63 9.10 12.44
C GLU A 7 -1.06 8.54 11.13
N ASP A 8 0.16 8.02 11.13
CA ASP A 8 0.78 7.38 9.96
C ASP A 8 -0.02 6.14 9.52
N VAL A 9 -0.49 5.34 10.49
CA VAL A 9 -1.34 4.17 10.22
C VAL A 9 -2.68 4.60 9.62
N ASN A 10 -3.33 5.61 10.20
CA ASN A 10 -4.61 6.12 9.70
C ASN A 10 -4.48 6.71 8.30
N GLN A 11 -3.39 7.42 8.03
CA GLN A 11 -3.09 7.98 6.71
C GLN A 11 -2.85 6.88 5.68
N ALA A 12 -2.09 5.84 6.04
CA ALA A 12 -1.86 4.69 5.17
C ALA A 12 -3.15 3.92 4.87
N LEU A 13 -4.04 3.76 5.86
CA LEU A 13 -5.37 3.18 5.67
C LEU A 13 -6.22 4.02 4.71
N ALA A 14 -6.19 5.35 4.86
CA ALA A 14 -6.91 6.27 3.97
C ALA A 14 -6.41 6.19 2.52
N VAL A 15 -5.08 6.11 2.31
CA VAL A 15 -4.48 5.93 0.97
C VAL A 15 -4.95 4.65 0.30
N LEU A 16 -5.05 3.55 1.06
CA LEU A 16 -5.54 2.27 0.54
C LEU A 16 -7.07 2.18 0.48
N GLY A 17 -7.80 3.14 1.06
CA GLY A 17 -9.25 3.13 1.16
C GLY A 17 -9.77 2.04 2.11
N LEU A 18 -9.02 1.76 3.17
CA LEU A 18 -9.30 0.72 4.15
C LEU A 18 -9.74 1.31 5.49
N THR A 19 -10.47 0.50 6.27
CA THR A 19 -10.84 0.78 7.65
C THR A 19 -10.56 -0.47 8.50
N LEU A 20 -10.18 -0.29 9.76
CA LEU A 20 -9.96 -1.43 10.67
C LEU A 20 -11.27 -2.16 11.01
N PRO A 21 -11.22 -3.49 11.26
CA PRO A 21 -10.04 -4.36 11.18
C PRO A 21 -9.66 -4.70 9.73
N VAL A 22 -8.35 -4.76 9.46
CA VAL A 22 -7.79 -5.13 8.15
C VAL A 22 -7.11 -6.49 8.25
N THR A 23 -7.37 -7.38 7.30
CA THR A 23 -6.66 -8.65 7.15
C THR A 23 -5.57 -8.53 6.07
N PRO A 24 -4.53 -9.39 6.08
CA PRO A 24 -3.50 -9.39 5.04
C PRO A 24 -4.09 -9.47 3.62
N GLU A 25 -5.12 -10.29 3.41
CA GLU A 25 -5.75 -10.45 2.10
C GLU A 25 -6.49 -9.18 1.65
N HIS A 26 -7.13 -8.48 2.59
CA HIS A 26 -7.76 -7.18 2.31
C HIS A 26 -6.72 -6.12 1.97
N LEU A 27 -5.58 -6.11 2.67
CA LEU A 27 -4.47 -5.22 2.41
C LEU A 27 -3.88 -5.43 1.00
N ASP A 28 -3.62 -6.69 0.64
CA ASP A 28 -3.14 -7.08 -0.69
C ASP A 28 -4.13 -6.73 -1.81
N ARG A 29 -5.42 -7.00 -1.58
CA ARG A 29 -6.47 -6.64 -2.52
C ARG A 29 -6.55 -5.13 -2.71
N ALA A 30 -6.51 -4.35 -1.64
CA ALA A 30 -6.57 -2.89 -1.71
C ALA A 30 -5.38 -2.32 -2.48
N LYS A 31 -4.15 -2.80 -2.21
CA LYS A 31 -2.96 -2.43 -2.98
C LYS A 31 -3.17 -2.67 -4.48
N ARG A 32 -3.58 -3.88 -4.88
CA ARG A 32 -3.81 -4.22 -6.30
C ARG A 32 -4.85 -3.30 -6.96
N VAL A 33 -5.96 -3.03 -6.27
CA VAL A 33 -7.02 -2.14 -6.77
C VAL A 33 -6.52 -0.71 -6.95
N GLN A 34 -5.78 -0.18 -5.96
CA GLN A 34 -5.25 1.17 -6.01
C GLN A 34 -4.18 1.31 -7.11
N LEU A 35 -3.24 0.37 -7.22
CA LEU A 35 -2.23 0.37 -8.29
C LEU A 35 -2.86 0.29 -9.68
N TYR A 36 -3.92 -0.51 -9.84
CA TYR A 36 -4.66 -0.57 -11.10
C TYR A 36 -5.40 0.73 -11.42
N THR A 37 -5.89 1.44 -10.40
CA THR A 37 -6.56 2.74 -10.53
C THR A 37 -5.57 3.83 -10.94
N TRP A 38 -4.39 3.83 -10.32
CA TRP A 38 -3.33 4.79 -10.56
C TRP A 38 -2.34 4.36 -11.64
N ASN A 39 -2.66 3.35 -12.46
CA ASN A 39 -1.80 2.95 -13.57
C ASN A 39 -1.61 4.12 -14.56
N PRO A 40 -0.39 4.67 -14.70
CA PRO A 40 -0.13 5.85 -15.54
C PRO A 40 -0.52 5.65 -17.00
N ALA A 41 -0.44 4.42 -17.51
CA ALA A 41 -0.82 4.08 -18.89
C ALA A 41 -2.32 4.25 -19.16
N ARG A 42 -3.17 4.38 -18.13
CA ARG A 42 -4.60 4.70 -18.32
C ARG A 42 -4.82 6.17 -18.65
N TYR A 43 -3.89 7.04 -18.29
CA TYR A 43 -3.99 8.48 -18.50
C TYR A 43 -3.53 8.92 -19.90
N SER A 44 -2.83 8.05 -20.64
CA SER A 44 -2.42 8.32 -22.03
C SER A 44 -3.59 8.47 -22.99
N ASN A 45 -4.73 7.83 -22.70
CA ASN A 45 -5.93 7.90 -23.54
C ASN A 45 -6.92 9.00 -23.13
N LEU A 46 -6.62 9.79 -22.08
CA LEU A 46 -7.57 10.77 -21.54
C LEU A 46 -7.43 12.18 -22.13
N THR A 47 -6.31 12.50 -22.79
CA THR A 47 -6.08 13.83 -23.34
C THR A 47 -5.09 13.81 -24.50
N ASN A 48 -5.40 14.59 -25.55
CA ASN A 48 -4.47 14.87 -26.64
C ASN A 48 -3.50 16.03 -26.30
N ASN A 49 -3.60 16.61 -25.10
CA ASN A 49 -2.73 17.68 -24.64
C ASN A 49 -1.53 17.10 -23.87
N PRO A 50 -0.29 17.22 -24.38
CA PRO A 50 0.88 16.62 -23.76
C PRO A 50 1.20 17.18 -22.37
N LYS A 51 0.85 18.44 -22.08
CA LYS A 51 1.09 19.04 -20.75
C LYS A 51 0.18 18.41 -19.69
N GLN A 52 -1.10 18.23 -20.02
CA GLN A 52 -2.07 17.61 -19.11
C GLN A 52 -1.75 16.12 -18.92
N TYR A 53 -1.34 15.43 -19.99
CA TYR A 53 -0.86 14.05 -19.91
C TYR A 53 0.30 13.93 -18.93
N MET A 54 1.35 14.76 -19.07
CA MET A 54 2.51 14.72 -18.19
C MET A 54 2.16 15.03 -16.73
N GLN A 55 1.22 15.94 -16.47
CA GLN A 55 0.73 16.21 -15.12
C GLN A 55 -0.01 15.02 -14.51
N ALA A 56 -0.91 14.40 -15.27
CA ALA A 56 -1.64 13.21 -14.83
C ALA A 56 -0.71 12.01 -14.60
N TYR A 57 0.26 11.82 -15.49
CA TYR A 57 1.29 10.79 -15.38
C TYR A 57 2.12 10.96 -14.09
N LYS A 58 2.63 12.16 -13.81
CA LYS A 58 3.40 12.44 -12.58
C LYS A 58 2.57 12.17 -11.33
N LYS A 59 1.32 12.63 -11.32
CA LYS A 59 0.40 12.38 -10.20
C LYS A 59 0.19 10.87 -9.99
N ALA A 60 0.05 10.12 -11.07
CA ALA A 60 -0.11 8.67 -11.02
C ALA A 60 1.15 7.96 -10.46
N GLU A 61 2.35 8.41 -10.84
CA GLU A 61 3.60 7.91 -10.26
C GLU A 61 3.73 8.24 -8.76
N GLU A 62 3.41 9.46 -8.36
CA GLU A 62 3.44 9.88 -6.95
C GLU A 62 2.47 9.06 -6.10
N MET A 63 1.24 8.87 -6.58
CA MET A 63 0.25 8.04 -5.89
C MET A 63 0.68 6.58 -5.82
N THR A 64 1.28 6.03 -6.87
CA THR A 64 1.81 4.66 -6.87
C THR A 64 2.87 4.47 -5.78
N LYS A 65 3.82 5.40 -5.66
CA LYS A 65 4.84 5.38 -4.60
C LYS A 65 4.21 5.47 -3.20
N LEU A 66 3.21 6.35 -3.04
CA LEU A 66 2.50 6.51 -1.78
C LEU A 66 1.76 5.22 -1.39
N ILE A 67 1.08 4.57 -2.33
CA ILE A 67 0.39 3.29 -2.13
C ILE A 67 1.37 2.20 -1.68
N GLU A 68 2.53 2.10 -2.33
CA GLU A 68 3.56 1.11 -1.96
C GLU A 68 4.12 1.35 -0.55
N ALA A 69 4.40 2.62 -0.21
CA ALA A 69 4.87 2.99 1.12
C ALA A 69 3.81 2.72 2.21
N SER A 70 2.55 3.09 1.96
CA SER A 70 1.43 2.81 2.87
C SER A 70 1.22 1.32 3.08
N TYR A 71 1.29 0.52 2.01
CA TYR A 71 1.24 -0.94 2.11
C TYR A 71 2.38 -1.50 2.96
N ALA A 72 3.62 -1.07 2.70
CA ALA A 72 4.79 -1.54 3.43
C ALA A 72 4.66 -1.23 4.94
N LEU A 73 4.24 -0.02 5.28
CA LEU A 73 3.99 0.38 6.67
C LEU A 73 2.92 -0.52 7.32
N LEU A 74 1.76 -0.68 6.68
CA LEU A 74 0.67 -1.48 7.22
C LEU A 74 1.01 -2.96 7.31
N SER A 75 1.84 -3.49 6.40
CA SER A 75 2.30 -4.88 6.47
C SER A 75 3.17 -5.16 7.70
N VAL A 76 3.99 -4.19 8.13
CA VAL A 76 4.81 -4.33 9.34
C VAL A 76 3.98 -4.13 10.61
N VAL A 77 2.99 -3.23 10.57
CA VAL A 77 2.20 -2.87 11.76
C VAL A 77 1.04 -3.85 12.02
N LEU A 78 0.39 -4.35 10.96
CA LEU A 78 -0.87 -5.11 11.07
C LEU A 78 -0.74 -6.60 10.82
N VAL A 79 0.35 -7.08 10.21
CA VAL A 79 0.58 -8.51 10.07
C VAL A 79 1.45 -8.94 11.25
N PRO A 80 0.87 -9.60 12.27
CA PRO A 80 1.69 -10.21 13.30
C PRO A 80 2.63 -11.20 12.61
N ASP A 81 3.91 -11.11 12.95
CA ASP A 81 4.94 -11.98 12.42
C ASP A 81 4.64 -13.43 12.87
N GLU A 82 4.01 -14.23 12.01
CA GLU A 82 3.84 -15.67 12.23
C GLU A 82 5.17 -16.42 11.99
N SER A 83 6.28 -15.94 12.55
CA SER A 83 7.57 -16.65 12.52
C SER A 83 8.21 -16.82 13.89
N GLU A 84 7.42 -17.24 14.89
CA GLU A 84 7.94 -18.01 16.03
C GLU A 84 7.15 -19.31 16.20
N THR A 85 7.30 -20.24 15.23
CA THR A 85 7.09 -21.66 15.57
C THR A 85 8.40 -22.17 16.15
N ASP A 86 8.55 -21.97 17.46
CA ASP A 86 9.59 -22.54 18.31
C ASP A 86 9.67 -24.07 18.08
N SER A 87 10.65 -24.49 17.28
CA SER A 87 11.01 -25.91 17.14
C SER A 87 12.04 -26.27 18.21
N SER A 88 11.64 -26.17 19.47
CA SER A 88 12.40 -26.66 20.62
C SER A 88 11.57 -27.70 21.38
N ASN A 89 11.41 -28.90 20.83
CA ASN A 89 11.29 -30.07 21.69
C ASN A 89 11.66 -31.38 20.97
N SER A 90 12.82 -31.94 21.28
CA SER A 90 12.96 -33.38 21.52
C SER A 90 14.34 -33.68 22.12
N THR A 91 14.43 -33.60 23.45
CA THR A 91 15.36 -34.42 24.22
C THR A 91 14.75 -35.82 24.35
N GLY A 92 15.50 -36.84 23.95
CA GLY A 92 15.20 -38.25 24.14
C GLY A 92 16.37 -39.11 23.69
#